data_AF-A0A2V7TN04-F1
#
_entry.id   AF-A0A2V7TN04-F1
#
_cell.length_a   1.000
_cell.length_b   1.000
_cell.length_c   1.000
_cell.angle_alpha   90.00
_cell.angle_beta   90.00
_cell.angle_gamma   90.00
#
_symmetry.space_group_name_H-M   'P 1'
#
loop_
_entity.id
_entity.type
_entity.pdbx_description
1 polymer ?
#
loop_
_entity_poly.entity_id
_entity_poly.type
_entity_poly.pdbx_seq_one_letter_code
_entity_poly.pdbx_strand_id
1 'polypeptide(L)' 'RPHLDVRAANERQLREAGLAPSRIHRVDDCTRCRADLYHSYRRDGRQAGRMINYIGFRAEDAE' A
#
# COMPACT_ATOMS: atom_id res chain seq x y z
N ARG A 1 -14.98 -18.01 -5.47
CA ARG A 1 -15.09 -16.81 -4.59
C ARG A 1 -14.59 -15.61 -5.38
N PRO A 2 -15.24 -14.43 -5.25
CA PRO A 2 -14.74 -13.22 -5.91
C PRO A 2 -13.36 -12.84 -5.34
N HIS A 3 -12.49 -12.33 -6.20
CA HIS A 3 -11.18 -11.76 -5.82
C HIS A 3 -11.30 -10.24 -5.85
N LEU A 4 -10.90 -9.60 -4.75
CA LEU A 4 -10.88 -8.14 -4.63
C LEU A 4 -9.48 -7.61 -4.89
N ASP A 5 -9.34 -6.73 -5.87
CA ASP A 5 -8.13 -5.91 -6.02
C ASP A 5 -8.31 -4.57 -5.31
N VAL A 6 -7.79 -4.50 -4.09
CA VAL A 6 -7.84 -3.29 -3.26
C VAL A 6 -6.99 -2.16 -3.85
N ARG A 7 -5.91 -2.49 -4.57
CA ARG A 7 -5.02 -1.46 -5.16
C ARG A 7 -5.70 -0.77 -6.33
N ALA A 8 -6.29 -1.55 -7.24
CA ALA A 8 -7.06 -1.00 -8.36
C ALA A 8 -8.27 -0.18 -7.87
N ALA A 9 -8.91 -0.58 -6.77
CA ALA A 9 -9.99 0.19 -6.16
C ALA A 9 -9.52 1.57 -5.64
N ASN A 10 -8.40 1.62 -4.92
CA ASN A 10 -7.83 2.89 -4.45
C ASN A 10 -7.33 3.77 -5.60
N GLU A 11 -6.65 3.19 -6.60
CA GLU A 11 -6.19 3.94 -7.77
C GLU A 11 -7.35 4.60 -8.52
N ARG A 12 -8.48 3.90 -8.67
CA ARG A 12 -9.69 4.48 -9.24
C ARG A 12 -10.17 5.69 -8.43
N GLN A 13 -10.25 5.58 -7.11
CA GLN A 13 -10.65 6.68 -6.23
C GLN A 13 -9.70 7.90 -6.34
N LEU A 14 -8.39 7.66 -6.43
CA LEU A 14 -7.39 8.74 -6.60
C LEU A 14 -7.58 9.46 -7.95
N ARG A 15 -7.84 8.72 -9.02
CA ARG A 15 -8.10 9.29 -10.36
C ARG A 15 -9.41 10.09 -10.36
N GLU A 16 -10.46 9.58 -9.72
CA GLU A 16 -11.74 10.28 -9.54
C GLU A 16 -11.56 11.58 -8.73
N ALA A 17 -10.61 11.63 -7.80
CA ALA A 17 -10.21 12.83 -7.07
C ALA A 17 -9.35 13.82 -7.89
N GLY A 18 -9.06 13.52 -9.17
CA GLY A 18 -8.34 14.40 -10.08
C GLY A 18 -6.83 14.19 -10.15
N LEU A 19 -6.28 13.14 -9.53
CA LEU A 19 -4.85 12.84 -9.65
C LEU A 19 -4.52 12.29 -11.04
N ALA A 20 -3.49 12.86 -11.66
CA ALA A 20 -2.96 12.36 -12.91
C ALA A 20 -2.39 10.93 -12.73
N PRO A 21 -2.64 10.00 -13.67
CA PRO A 21 -2.13 8.63 -13.60
C PRO A 21 -0.61 8.53 -13.42
N SER A 22 0.14 9.43 -14.06
CA SER A 22 1.59 9.51 -13.99
C SER A 22 2.13 9.90 -12.60
N ARG A 23 1.26 10.38 -11.70
CA ARG A 23 1.59 10.73 -10.32
C ARG A 23 1.18 9.66 -9.31
N ILE A 24 0.63 8.54 -9.78
CA ILE A 24 0.22 7.42 -8.92
C ILE A 24 1.24 6.30 -9.09
N HIS A 25 2.02 6.05 -8.05
CA HIS A 25 2.96 4.94 -8.00
C HIS A 25 2.40 3.81 -7.16
N ARG A 26 2.50 2.57 -7.66
CA ARG A 26 1.99 1.37 -7.01
C ARG A 26 3.15 0.46 -6.61
N VAL A 27 3.03 -0.13 -5.42
CA VAL A 27 3.83 -1.28 -5.03
C VAL A 27 3.04 -2.55 -5.39
N ASP A 28 3.66 -3.40 -6.20
CA ASP A 28 2.99 -4.56 -6.79
C ASP A 28 2.96 -5.78 -5.86
N ASP A 29 3.80 -5.76 -4.82
CA ASP A 29 3.92 -6.81 -3.84
C ASP A 29 2.61 -7.13 -3.13
N CYS A 30 2.41 -8.42 -2.85
CA CYS A 30 1.30 -8.91 -2.06
C CYS A 30 1.82 -9.34 -0.69
N THR A 31 1.33 -8.69 0.38
CA THR A 31 1.75 -9.00 1.76
C THR A 31 1.50 -10.45 2.16
N ARG A 32 0.46 -11.09 1.59
CA ARG A 32 0.19 -12.52 1.80
C ARG A 32 1.20 -13.41 1.06
N CYS A 33 1.55 -13.09 -0.18
CA CYS A 33 2.40 -13.94 -1.02
C CYS A 33 3.89 -13.83 -0.66
N ARG A 34 4.35 -12.63 -0.30
CA ARG A 34 5.75 -12.34 0.05
C ARG A 34 5.96 -12.45 1.57
N ALA A 35 5.83 -13.67 2.08
CA ALA A 35 6.03 -13.96 3.51
C ALA A 35 7.46 -13.70 3.99
N ASP A 36 8.42 -13.65 3.05
CA ASP A 36 9.81 -13.27 3.25
C ASP A 36 10.00 -11.78 3.56
N LEU A 37 9.07 -10.92 3.13
CA LEU A 37 9.18 -9.47 3.29
C LEU A 37 8.12 -8.84 4.22
N TYR A 38 6.94 -9.46 4.33
CA TYR A 38 5.79 -8.80 4.97
C TYR A 38 5.02 -9.70 5.94
N HIS A 39 4.54 -9.08 7.03
CA HIS A 39 3.49 -9.66 7.86
C HIS A 39 2.14 -9.63 7.13
N SER A 40 1.31 -10.66 7.34
CA SER A 40 -0.02 -10.72 6.72
C SER A 40 -1.06 -11.27 7.67
N TYR A 41 -2.01 -10.43 8.06
CA TYR A 41 -3.13 -10.87 8.91
C TYR A 41 -3.97 -11.97 8.24
N ARG A 42 -4.14 -11.93 6.92
CA ARG A 42 -4.88 -12.98 6.18
C ARG A 42 -4.20 -14.34 6.24
N ARG A 43 -2.87 -14.37 6.43
CA ARG A 43 -2.06 -15.60 6.51
C ARG A 43 -1.88 -16.05 7.96
N ASP A 44 -1.46 -15.15 8.85
CA ASP A 44 -0.97 -15.48 10.19
C ASP A 44 -1.98 -15.09 11.31
N GLY A 45 -3.10 -14.47 10.96
CA GLY A 45 -4.16 -14.08 11.89
C GLY A 45 -3.67 -13.16 13.00
N ARG A 46 -4.09 -13.44 14.25
CA ARG A 46 -3.73 -12.64 15.43
C ARG A 46 -2.23 -12.63 15.74
N GLN A 47 -1.46 -13.55 15.17
CA GLN A 47 0.00 -13.64 15.36
C GLN A 47 0.77 -12.79 14.36
N ALA A 48 0.12 -12.25 13.33
CA ALA A 48 0.78 -11.37 12.37
C ALA A 48 1.34 -10.12 13.08
N GLY A 49 2.60 -9.80 12.80
CA GLY A 49 3.16 -8.47 13.11
C GLY A 49 2.48 -7.35 12.32
N ARG A 50 2.96 -6.11 12.48
CA ARG A 50 2.45 -4.93 11.77
C ARG A 50 3.62 -4.15 11.18
N MET A 51 3.52 -3.84 9.89
CA MET A 51 4.41 -2.91 9.22
C MET A 51 3.86 -1.49 9.39
N ILE A 52 4.76 -0.50 9.31
CA ILE A 52 4.44 0.91 9.35
C ILE A 52 4.87 1.53 8.02
N ASN A 53 4.01 2.35 7.41
CA ASN A 53 4.38 3.26 6.33
C ASN A 53 4.52 4.66 6.93
N TYR A 54 5.57 5.39 6.56
CA TYR A 54 5.82 6.75 7.03
C TYR A 54 6.23 7.64 5.87
N ILE A 55 5.93 8.93 5.98
CA ILE A 55 6.35 9.98 5.06
C ILE A 55 6.57 11.26 5.88
N GLY A 56 7.58 12.05 5.51
CA GLY A 56 7.89 13.31 6.15
C GLY A 56 8.87 14.11 5.32
N PHE A 57 8.94 15.41 5.58
CA PHE A 57 9.97 16.29 5.01
C PHE A 57 11.23 16.20 5.88
N ARG A 58 12.41 16.34 5.26
CA ARG A 58 13.64 16.52 6.04
C ARG A 58 13.64 17.93 6.62
N ALA A 59 14.30 18.10 7.76
CA ALA A 59 14.43 19.42 8.37
C ALA A 59 15.11 20.45 7.45
N GLU A 60 15.94 19.98 6.53
CA GLU A 60 16.71 20.78 5.57
C GLU A 60 15.89 21.22 4.34
N ASP A 61 14.75 20.57 4.08
CA ASP A 61 13.90 20.85 2.90
C ASP A 61 12.84 21.94 3.19
N ALA A 62 12.91 22.60 4.34
CA ALA A 62 11.92 23.57 4.82
C ALA A 62 12.30 25.05 4.61
N GLU A 63 13.48 25.31 4.03
CA GLU A 63 13.93 26.63 3.55
C GLU A 63 13.69 26.79 2.04
#